data_AF-A0A0D2XPZ1-F1
#
_entry.id   AF-A0A0D2XPZ1-F1
#
_cell.length_a   1.000
_cell.length_b   1.000
_cell.length_c   1.000
_cell.angle_alpha   90.00
_cell.angle_beta   90.00
_cell.angle_gamma   90.00
#
_symmetry.space_group_name_H-M   'P 1'
#
loop_
_entity.id
_entity.type
_entity.pdbx_description
1 polymer ?
#
loop_
_entity_poly.entity_id
_entity_poly.type
_entity_poly.pdbx_seq_one_letter_code
_entity_poly.pdbx_strand_id
1 'polypeptide(L)'
;MHGGGYVTGGLETDDATCRVLALEIPVVVASVEYRLAPEHKFPVGFEDTFDVVRWAASSEGQRKLNTDLSKGFILGGTSAGANFTAGISHLACDEGLSPRITGVVFLAGSFCHPDMRPKKYLDCILSVDEINDAPGLTRKSIDYFAGTIHSGNALHSILIMQQNYMVLPQQTSDCPLFYSIPMLV
;
A
#
# COMPACT_ATOMS: atom_id res chain seq x y z
N MET A 1 6.64 -3.78 -0.25
CA MET A 1 5.93 -3.53 -1.52
C MET A 1 6.52 -2.26 -2.11
N HIS A 2 7.12 -2.35 -3.29
CA HIS A 2 7.88 -1.23 -3.84
C HIS A 2 6.98 -0.06 -4.30
N GLY A 3 7.57 1.13 -4.43
CA GLY A 3 6.93 2.30 -5.04
C GLY A 3 6.93 2.29 -6.57
N GLY A 4 6.68 3.45 -7.18
CA GLY A 4 6.73 3.61 -8.64
C GLY A 4 5.38 3.88 -9.33
N GLY A 5 4.42 4.43 -8.59
CA GLY A 5 3.15 4.88 -9.19
C GLY A 5 2.37 3.77 -9.91
N TYR A 6 2.56 2.51 -9.51
CA TYR A 6 1.97 1.30 -10.11
C TYR A 6 2.42 0.99 -11.55
N VAL A 7 3.26 1.85 -12.14
CA VAL A 7 3.66 1.83 -13.55
C VAL A 7 5.14 1.54 -13.72
N THR A 8 5.94 1.88 -12.71
CA THR A 8 7.38 1.65 -12.70
C THR A 8 7.79 0.96 -11.40
N GLY A 9 9.08 0.64 -11.32
CA GLY A 9 9.69 0.01 -10.17
C GLY A 9 9.86 -1.50 -10.34
N GLY A 10 10.28 -2.15 -9.27
CA GLY A 10 10.59 -3.57 -9.21
C GLY A 10 11.41 -3.89 -7.96
N LEU A 11 12.02 -5.07 -7.91
CA LEU A 11 12.81 -5.52 -6.76
C LEU A 11 13.94 -4.55 -6.38
N GLU A 12 14.58 -3.94 -7.38
CA GLU A 12 15.69 -3.01 -7.19
C GLU A 12 15.29 -1.65 -6.60
N THR A 13 14.00 -1.29 -6.67
CA THR A 13 13.55 0.07 -6.31
C THR A 13 13.72 0.36 -4.82
N ASP A 14 13.38 -0.62 -3.99
CA ASP A 14 13.46 -0.53 -2.54
C ASP A 14 14.53 -1.49 -1.96
N ASP A 15 15.39 -2.10 -2.79
CA ASP A 15 16.38 -3.11 -2.36
C ASP A 15 17.29 -2.60 -1.24
N ALA A 16 17.84 -1.39 -1.40
CA ALA A 16 18.70 -0.78 -0.38
C ALA A 16 17.98 -0.67 0.98
N THR A 17 16.72 -0.22 0.98
CA THR A 17 15.89 -0.13 2.19
C THR A 17 15.59 -1.51 2.77
N CYS A 18 15.23 -2.48 1.92
CA CYS A 18 14.97 -3.86 2.33
C CYS A 18 16.20 -4.51 2.97
N ARG A 19 17.39 -4.28 2.40
CA ARG A 19 18.66 -4.80 2.93
C ARG A 19 19.01 -4.17 4.26
N VAL A 20 18.86 -2.86 4.42
CA VAL A 20 19.06 -2.19 5.71
C VAL A 20 18.12 -2.78 6.77
N LEU A 21 16.84 -2.95 6.46
CA LEU A 21 15.88 -3.55 7.40
C LEU A 21 16.27 -4.99 7.79
N ALA A 22 16.70 -5.80 6.82
CA ALA A 22 17.12 -7.18 7.06
C ALA A 22 18.43 -7.30 7.86
N LEU A 23 19.30 -6.29 7.79
CA LEU A 23 20.57 -6.25 8.52
C LEU A 23 20.41 -5.70 9.95
N GLU A 24 19.60 -4.66 10.12
CA GLU A 24 19.47 -3.92 11.38
C GLU A 24 18.42 -4.53 12.33
N ILE A 25 17.47 -5.29 11.79
CA ILE A 25 16.36 -5.86 12.55
C ILE A 25 16.35 -7.38 12.33
N PRO A 26 16.13 -8.22 13.36
CA PRO A 26 16.08 -9.67 13.22
C PRO A 26 14.77 -10.14 12.56
N VAL A 27 14.55 -9.74 11.30
CA VAL A 27 13.37 -10.06 10.49
C VAL A 27 13.78 -10.59 9.13
N VAL A 28 12.93 -11.44 8.55
CA VAL A 28 13.02 -11.80 7.13
C VAL A 28 12.25 -10.76 6.33
N VAL A 29 12.90 -10.18 5.31
CA VAL A 29 12.26 -9.23 4.40
C VAL A 29 11.94 -9.93 3.08
N ALA A 30 10.66 -9.99 2.73
CA ALA A 30 10.18 -10.47 1.44
C ALA A 30 9.78 -9.27 0.56
N SER A 31 10.59 -8.94 -0.45
CA SER A 31 10.23 -7.94 -1.45
C SER A 31 9.36 -8.58 -2.54
N VAL A 32 8.32 -7.87 -2.97
CA VAL A 32 7.30 -8.40 -3.89
C VAL A 32 7.41 -7.68 -5.22
N GLU A 33 7.68 -8.44 -6.27
CA GLU A 33 7.62 -7.99 -7.65
C GLU A 33 6.21 -8.25 -8.20
N TYR A 34 5.42 -7.19 -8.30
CA TYR A 34 4.05 -7.27 -8.78
C TYR A 34 3.94 -6.74 -10.21
N ARG A 35 2.96 -7.25 -10.97
CA ARG A 35 2.74 -6.80 -12.35
C ARG A 35 2.30 -5.32 -12.39
N LEU A 36 2.84 -4.60 -13.38
CA LEU A 36 2.69 -3.15 -13.50
C LEU A 36 1.67 -2.77 -14.57
N ALA A 37 1.03 -1.62 -14.38
CA ALA A 37 0.29 -0.94 -15.43
C ALA A 37 1.28 -0.24 -16.41
N PRO A 38 0.90 0.04 -17.67
CA PRO A 38 -0.40 -0.20 -18.29
C PRO A 38 -0.65 -1.64 -18.78
N GLU A 39 0.38 -2.49 -18.83
CA GLU A 39 0.28 -3.87 -19.33
C GLU A 39 -0.70 -4.70 -18.48
N HIS A 40 -0.67 -4.48 -17.16
CA HIS A 40 -1.51 -5.13 -16.17
C HIS A 40 -2.16 -4.09 -15.26
N LYS A 41 -3.27 -3.53 -15.75
CA LYS A 41 -4.08 -2.54 -15.01
C LYS A 41 -4.65 -3.12 -13.70
N PHE A 42 -5.06 -2.23 -12.80
CA PHE A 42 -5.74 -2.61 -11.56
C PHE A 42 -6.95 -3.54 -11.87
N PRO A 43 -7.19 -4.62 -11.09
CA PRO A 43 -6.56 -4.99 -9.80
C PRO A 43 -5.31 -5.86 -9.88
N VAL A 44 -4.75 -6.15 -11.06
CA VAL A 44 -3.79 -7.26 -11.24
C VAL A 44 -2.58 -7.20 -10.30
N GLY A 45 -1.86 -6.07 -10.25
CA GLY A 45 -0.72 -5.94 -9.34
C GLY A 45 -1.11 -5.97 -7.85
N PHE A 46 -2.32 -5.52 -7.50
CA PHE A 46 -2.83 -5.60 -6.13
C PHE A 46 -3.10 -7.05 -5.73
N GLU A 47 -3.73 -7.83 -6.62
CA GLU A 47 -3.96 -9.27 -6.43
C GLU A 47 -2.65 -10.05 -6.31
N ASP A 48 -1.67 -9.79 -7.18
CA ASP A 48 -0.33 -10.40 -7.10
C ASP A 48 0.27 -10.21 -5.71
N THR A 49 0.22 -8.98 -5.20
CA THR A 49 0.77 -8.70 -3.88
C THR A 49 0.02 -9.39 -2.75
N PHE A 50 -1.31 -9.51 -2.86
CA PHE A 50 -2.08 -10.18 -1.83
C PHE A 50 -1.88 -11.70 -1.86
N ASP A 51 -1.73 -12.29 -3.04
CA ASP A 51 -1.40 -13.71 -3.18
C ASP A 51 -0.05 -14.03 -2.54
N VAL A 52 0.95 -13.15 -2.66
CA VAL A 52 2.22 -13.29 -1.93
C VAL A 52 2.05 -13.18 -0.43
N VAL A 53 1.20 -12.26 0.06
CA VAL A 53 0.88 -12.14 1.49
C VAL A 53 0.20 -13.41 2.02
N ARG A 54 -0.79 -13.96 1.31
CA ARG A 54 -1.46 -15.21 1.66
C ARG A 54 -0.47 -16.39 1.62
N TRP A 55 0.37 -16.46 0.60
CA TRP A 55 1.39 -17.49 0.49
C TRP A 55 2.38 -17.44 1.66
N ALA A 56 2.88 -16.25 2.00
CA ALA A 56 3.79 -16.05 3.13
C ALA A 56 3.13 -16.43 4.47
N ALA A 57 1.83 -16.13 4.64
CA ALA A 57 1.05 -16.51 5.81
C ALA A 57 0.79 -18.03 5.91
N SER A 58 0.78 -18.74 4.77
CA SER A 58 0.55 -20.18 4.74
C SER A 58 1.65 -20.97 5.45
N SER A 59 1.33 -22.18 5.91
CA SER A 59 2.34 -23.09 6.50
C SER A 59 3.48 -23.42 5.53
N GLU A 60 3.23 -23.41 4.22
CA GLU A 60 4.27 -23.63 3.22
C GLU A 60 5.23 -22.44 3.13
N GLY A 61 4.69 -21.22 3.00
CA GLY A 61 5.50 -19.99 2.93
C GLY A 61 6.35 -19.83 4.18
N GLN A 62 5.75 -20.03 5.36
CA GLN A 62 6.49 -19.96 6.63
C GLN A 62 7.64 -20.96 6.70
N ARG A 63 7.44 -22.20 6.23
CA ARG A 63 8.52 -23.21 6.16
C ARG A 63 9.61 -22.82 5.17
N LYS A 64 9.24 -22.35 3.97
CA LYS A 64 10.20 -21.96 2.92
C LYS A 64 11.04 -20.75 3.30
N LEU A 65 10.44 -19.80 4.02
CA LEU A 65 11.12 -18.59 4.49
C LEU A 65 11.80 -18.78 5.87
N ASN A 66 11.60 -19.93 6.52
CA ASN A 66 12.05 -20.20 7.88
C ASN A 66 11.61 -19.10 8.88
N THR A 67 10.33 -18.73 8.80
CA THR A 67 9.73 -17.66 9.62
C THR A 67 8.72 -18.20 10.62
N ASP A 68 8.56 -17.50 11.74
CA ASP A 68 7.51 -17.72 12.72
C ASP A 68 6.68 -16.45 12.86
N LEU A 69 5.53 -16.42 12.18
CA LEU A 69 4.67 -15.22 12.13
C LEU A 69 3.92 -14.96 13.44
N SER A 70 3.96 -15.88 14.43
CA SER A 70 3.44 -15.60 15.77
C SER A 70 4.28 -14.56 16.51
N LYS A 71 5.55 -14.38 16.12
CA LYS A 71 6.45 -13.36 16.66
C LYS A 71 6.25 -11.98 16.03
N GLY A 72 5.66 -11.95 14.83
CA GLY A 72 5.39 -10.72 14.10
C GLY A 72 5.15 -10.99 12.62
N PHE A 73 4.18 -10.29 12.05
CA PHE A 73 3.88 -10.28 10.63
C PHE A 73 3.54 -8.85 10.19
N ILE A 74 4.50 -8.18 9.56
CA ILE A 74 4.40 -6.76 9.22
C ILE A 74 4.29 -6.61 7.71
N LEU A 75 3.32 -5.82 7.26
CA LEU A 75 3.26 -5.39 5.86
C LEU A 75 3.89 -4.00 5.73
N GLY A 76 4.62 -3.76 4.65
CA GLY A 76 5.27 -2.48 4.44
C GLY A 76 5.35 -2.10 2.97
N GLY A 77 5.25 -0.80 2.69
CA GLY A 77 5.41 -0.31 1.34
C GLY A 77 5.71 1.17 1.23
N THR A 78 6.19 1.54 0.05
CA THR A 78 6.60 2.91 -0.30
C THR A 78 5.68 3.47 -1.37
N SER A 79 5.20 4.72 -1.22
CA SER A 79 4.41 5.42 -2.23
C SER A 79 3.19 4.60 -2.71
N ALA A 80 3.15 4.20 -3.98
CA ALA A 80 2.16 3.28 -4.54
C ALA A 80 2.10 1.93 -3.79
N GLY A 81 3.23 1.37 -3.38
CA GLY A 81 3.26 0.16 -2.58
C GLY A 81 2.66 0.33 -1.18
N ALA A 82 2.76 1.52 -0.58
CA ALA A 82 2.08 1.83 0.68
C ALA A 82 0.55 1.85 0.50
N ASN A 83 0.06 2.29 -0.67
CA ASN A 83 -1.36 2.21 -1.00
C ASN A 83 -1.85 0.75 -1.02
N PHE A 84 -1.14 -0.12 -1.76
CA PHE A 84 -1.47 -1.55 -1.78
C PHE A 84 -1.37 -2.15 -0.37
N THR A 85 -0.35 -1.77 0.42
CA THR A 85 -0.19 -2.21 1.82
C THR A 85 -1.44 -1.88 2.63
N ALA A 86 -1.96 -0.66 2.53
CA ALA A 86 -3.15 -0.26 3.26
C ALA A 86 -4.39 -1.07 2.83
N GLY A 87 -4.63 -1.17 1.51
CA GLY A 87 -5.77 -1.93 0.99
C GLY A 87 -5.73 -3.42 1.35
N ILE A 88 -4.57 -4.05 1.26
CA ILE A 88 -4.38 -5.46 1.65
C ILE A 88 -4.56 -5.65 3.15
N SER A 89 -4.11 -4.70 3.97
CA SER A 89 -4.27 -4.82 5.42
C SER A 89 -5.75 -4.84 5.82
N HIS A 90 -6.58 -4.03 5.15
CA HIS A 90 -8.03 -4.11 5.29
C HIS A 90 -8.59 -5.43 4.77
N LEU A 91 -8.24 -5.82 3.54
CA LEU A 91 -8.74 -7.05 2.93
C LEU A 91 -8.37 -8.32 3.73
N ALA A 92 -7.15 -8.38 4.25
CA ALA A 92 -6.69 -9.48 5.10
C ALA A 92 -7.47 -9.54 6.42
N CYS A 93 -7.85 -8.38 6.99
CA CYS A 93 -8.72 -8.34 8.15
C CYS A 93 -10.13 -8.84 7.82
N ASP A 94 -10.70 -8.37 6.71
CA ASP A 94 -12.04 -8.75 6.24
C ASP A 94 -12.13 -10.25 5.92
N GLU A 95 -11.09 -10.81 5.29
CA GLU A 95 -10.99 -12.25 4.99
C GLU A 95 -10.63 -13.11 6.21
N GLY A 96 -10.31 -12.49 7.35
CA GLY A 96 -9.89 -13.21 8.55
C GLY A 96 -8.57 -13.96 8.38
N LEU A 97 -7.61 -13.38 7.65
CA LEU A 97 -6.29 -13.96 7.40
C LEU A 97 -5.62 -14.36 8.73
N SER A 98 -5.07 -15.57 8.75
CA SER A 98 -4.33 -16.13 9.88
C SER A 98 -3.01 -16.71 9.40
N PRO A 99 -1.86 -16.36 10.03
CA PRO A 99 -1.71 -15.47 11.18
C PRO A 99 -2.08 -14.01 10.88
N ARG A 100 -2.52 -13.26 11.89
CA ARG A 100 -2.92 -11.85 11.72
C ARG A 100 -1.71 -10.97 11.45
N ILE A 101 -1.91 -9.95 10.63
CA ILE A 101 -0.94 -8.87 10.45
C ILE A 101 -0.81 -8.13 11.79
N THR A 102 0.41 -8.01 12.30
CA THR A 102 0.73 -7.38 13.60
C THR A 102 1.21 -5.94 13.46
N GLY A 103 1.47 -5.46 12.24
CA GLY A 103 1.88 -4.09 11.99
C GLY A 103 1.85 -3.72 10.51
N VAL A 104 1.76 -2.41 10.25
CA VAL A 104 1.82 -1.83 8.91
C VAL A 104 2.81 -0.66 8.90
N VAL A 105 3.61 -0.56 7.84
CA VAL A 105 4.56 0.54 7.64
C VAL A 105 4.29 1.21 6.30
N PHE A 106 4.08 2.53 6.35
CA PHE A 106 3.86 3.34 5.16
C PHE A 106 4.99 4.35 4.99
N LEU A 107 5.68 4.29 3.86
CA LEU A 107 6.73 5.25 3.50
C LEU A 107 6.20 6.14 2.38
N ALA A 108 6.00 7.44 2.64
CA ALA A 108 5.52 8.41 1.66
C ALA A 108 4.26 7.95 0.88
N GLY A 109 3.30 7.32 1.57
CA GLY A 109 2.15 6.68 0.93
C GLY A 109 1.15 7.64 0.31
N SER A 110 0.54 7.22 -0.80
CA SER A 110 -0.60 7.90 -1.44
C SER A 110 -1.86 7.07 -1.22
N PHE A 111 -2.88 7.60 -0.55
CA PHE A 111 -4.05 6.80 -0.11
C PHE A 111 -5.37 7.22 -0.75
N CYS A 112 -5.41 8.40 -1.38
CA CYS A 112 -6.62 8.95 -1.96
C CYS A 112 -6.26 9.73 -3.22
N HIS A 113 -7.05 9.55 -4.28
CA HIS A 113 -6.93 10.42 -5.45
C HIS A 113 -7.24 11.87 -5.03
N PRO A 114 -6.48 12.88 -5.47
CA PRO A 114 -6.69 14.27 -5.07
C PRO A 114 -8.13 14.75 -5.25
N ASP A 115 -8.78 14.35 -6.34
CA ASP A 115 -10.16 14.77 -6.64
C ASP A 115 -11.23 13.96 -5.87
N MET A 116 -10.83 12.91 -5.15
CA MET A 116 -11.72 12.06 -4.34
C MET A 116 -11.56 12.30 -2.83
N ARG A 117 -10.79 13.32 -2.43
CA ARG A 117 -10.63 13.70 -1.01
C ARG A 117 -12.01 14.02 -0.40
N PRO A 118 -12.33 13.51 0.80
CA PRO A 118 -13.59 13.85 1.45
C PRO A 118 -13.68 15.36 1.72
N LYS A 119 -14.83 15.97 1.39
CA LYS A 119 -15.03 17.43 1.50
C LYS A 119 -14.66 18.01 2.87
N LYS A 120 -14.92 17.26 3.94
CA LYS A 120 -14.62 17.63 5.33
C LYS A 120 -13.12 17.70 5.67
N TYR A 121 -12.23 17.28 4.77
CA TYR A 121 -10.78 17.28 4.96
C TYR A 121 -10.05 18.11 3.90
N LEU A 122 -10.78 18.84 3.04
CA LEU A 122 -10.15 19.64 1.98
C LEU A 122 -9.34 20.82 2.54
N ASP A 123 -9.70 21.32 3.71
CA ASP A 123 -9.02 22.40 4.42
C ASP A 123 -7.73 21.96 5.11
N CYS A 124 -7.49 20.65 5.26
CA CYS A 124 -6.29 20.12 5.93
C CYS A 124 -5.38 19.25 5.05
N ILE A 125 -5.83 18.86 3.85
CA ILE A 125 -5.02 18.11 2.87
C ILE A 125 -4.63 19.05 1.73
N LEU A 126 -3.77 20.04 2.00
CA LEU A 126 -3.49 21.15 1.07
C LEU A 126 -2.35 20.88 0.08
N SER A 127 -1.44 19.96 0.41
CA SER A 127 -0.14 19.81 -0.27
C SER A 127 -0.24 19.60 -1.78
N VAL A 128 -1.23 18.83 -2.25
CA VAL A 128 -1.41 18.53 -3.68
C VAL A 128 -1.97 19.72 -4.49
N ASP A 129 -2.58 20.68 -3.81
CA ASP A 129 -3.11 21.90 -4.43
C ASP A 129 -2.10 23.06 -4.35
N GLU A 130 -1.36 23.17 -3.23
CA GLU A 130 -0.37 24.23 -3.01
C GLU A 130 0.99 23.92 -3.61
N ILE A 131 1.40 22.65 -3.63
CA ILE A 131 2.71 22.19 -4.10
C ILE A 131 2.51 21.26 -5.30
N ASN A 132 2.12 21.84 -6.42
CA ASN A 132 1.76 21.09 -7.63
C ASN A 132 2.96 20.78 -8.56
N ASP A 133 4.13 21.38 -8.32
CA ASP A 133 5.37 21.19 -9.09
C ASP A 133 6.57 20.88 -8.17
N ALA A 134 6.40 19.90 -7.28
CA ALA A 134 7.49 19.48 -6.41
C ALA A 134 8.56 18.68 -7.18
N PRO A 135 9.86 18.87 -6.86
CA PRO A 135 10.92 18.00 -7.38
C PRO A 135 10.62 16.52 -7.11
N GLY A 136 10.59 15.70 -8.18
CA GLY A 136 10.36 14.26 -8.10
C GLY A 136 8.89 13.81 -8.23
N LEU A 137 7.92 14.64 -7.85
CA LEU A 137 6.49 14.30 -8.01
C LEU A 137 5.63 15.55 -8.21
N THR A 138 5.07 15.70 -9.41
CA THR A 138 4.17 16.81 -9.75
C THR A 138 2.70 16.37 -9.72
N ARG A 139 1.77 17.32 -9.66
CA ARG A 139 0.34 17.04 -9.83
C ARG A 139 0.05 16.32 -11.15
N LYS A 140 0.69 16.77 -12.23
CA LYS A 140 0.55 16.14 -13.56
C LYS A 140 1.03 14.68 -13.56
N SER A 141 2.11 14.37 -12.83
CA SER A 141 2.59 12.99 -12.67
C SER A 141 1.60 12.13 -11.87
N ILE A 142 0.99 12.68 -10.80
CA ILE A 142 -0.05 11.99 -10.03
C ILE A 142 -1.25 11.65 -10.93
N ASP A 143 -1.74 12.62 -11.71
CA ASP A 143 -2.86 12.42 -12.63
C ASP A 143 -2.52 11.38 -13.71
N TYR A 144 -1.28 11.38 -14.21
CA TYR A 144 -0.80 10.37 -15.15
C TYR A 144 -0.83 8.95 -14.56
N PHE A 145 -0.30 8.74 -13.36
CA PHE A 145 -0.32 7.42 -12.72
C PHE A 145 -1.76 6.95 -12.46
N ALA A 146 -2.61 7.84 -11.95
CA ALA A 146 -4.02 7.55 -11.68
C ALA A 146 -4.81 7.18 -12.94
N GLY A 147 -4.55 7.85 -14.06
CA GLY A 147 -5.18 7.54 -15.35
C GLY A 147 -4.63 6.26 -16.00
N THR A 148 -3.36 5.94 -15.76
CA THR A 148 -2.70 4.76 -16.37
C THR A 148 -3.12 3.45 -15.71
N ILE A 149 -3.29 3.46 -14.37
CA ILE A 149 -3.61 2.24 -13.61
C ILE A 149 -5.05 1.75 -13.84
N HIS A 150 -5.97 2.61 -14.32
CA HIS A 150 -7.38 2.26 -14.53
C HIS A 150 -7.75 2.08 -16.01
N SER A 151 -8.77 1.25 -16.25
CA SER A 151 -9.45 1.15 -17.54
C SER A 151 -10.64 2.12 -17.54
N GLY A 152 -10.52 3.26 -18.23
CA GLY A 152 -11.57 4.29 -18.30
C GLY A 152 -11.48 5.36 -17.20
N ASN A 153 -12.53 6.18 -17.05
CA ASN A 153 -12.59 7.36 -16.15
C ASN A 153 -12.67 7.04 -14.63
N ALA A 154 -12.23 5.86 -14.20
CA ALA A 154 -12.33 5.43 -12.81
C ALA A 154 -11.19 6.07 -11.98
N LEU A 155 -11.42 7.23 -11.36
CA LEU A 155 -10.47 7.89 -10.45
C LEU A 155 -10.47 7.27 -9.03
N HIS A 156 -10.77 5.97 -8.91
CA HIS A 156 -11.11 5.39 -7.61
C HIS A 156 -9.84 5.02 -6.83
N SER A 157 -9.70 5.56 -5.61
CA SER A 157 -8.73 5.05 -4.65
C SER A 157 -9.00 3.56 -4.39
N ILE A 158 -7.95 2.77 -4.24
CA ILE A 158 -8.05 1.35 -3.83
C ILE A 158 -8.76 1.20 -2.48
N LEU A 159 -8.67 2.21 -1.61
CA LEU A 159 -9.46 2.28 -0.37
C LEU A 159 -10.95 2.61 -0.61
N ILE A 160 -11.27 3.32 -1.70
CA ILE A 160 -12.66 3.64 -2.10
C ILE A 160 -13.30 2.49 -2.89
N MET A 161 -12.51 1.69 -3.62
CA MET A 161 -13.01 0.51 -4.34
C MET A 161 -13.65 -0.52 -3.41
N GLN A 162 -13.25 -0.58 -2.12
CA GLN A 162 -13.98 -1.37 -1.12
C GLN A 162 -15.40 -0.86 -0.86
N GLN A 163 -15.72 0.43 -1.07
CA GLN A 163 -17.10 0.93 -0.86
C GLN A 163 -18.11 0.35 -1.86
N ASN A 164 -17.65 -0.12 -3.04
CA ASN A 164 -18.51 -0.79 -4.03
C ASN A 164 -18.38 -2.32 -4.03
N TYR A 165 -17.46 -2.89 -3.23
CA TYR A 165 -17.34 -4.34 -3.04
C TYR A 165 -17.83 -4.83 -1.66
N MET A 166 -17.89 -3.98 -0.63
CA MET A 166 -18.57 -4.28 0.63
C MET A 166 -19.09 -3.03 1.35
N VAL A 167 -20.34 -3.13 1.79
CA VAL A 167 -20.95 -2.27 2.81
C VAL A 167 -20.04 -2.28 4.05
N LEU A 168 -19.42 -1.13 4.37
CA LEU A 168 -18.72 -1.00 5.65
C LEU A 168 -19.72 -1.17 6.81
N PRO A 169 -19.44 -2.01 7.81
CA PRO A 169 -20.13 -1.91 9.09
C PRO A 169 -19.88 -0.51 9.65
N GLN A 170 -20.95 0.13 10.15
CA GLN A 170 -20.83 1.38 10.90
C GLN A 170 -19.76 1.22 11.99
N GLN A 171 -18.90 2.24 12.09
CA GLN A 171 -17.80 2.35 13.04
C GLN A 171 -18.14 1.70 14.39
N THR A 172 -17.44 0.62 14.74
CA THR A 172 -17.30 0.21 16.14
C THR A 172 -16.06 0.90 16.70
N SER A 173 -16.22 1.40 17.92
CA SER A 173 -15.46 2.48 18.55
C SER A 173 -14.02 2.17 18.99
N ASP A 174 -13.46 1.01 18.64
CA ASP A 174 -12.29 0.45 19.34
C ASP A 174 -11.13 0.04 18.43
N CYS A 175 -10.65 0.94 17.56
CA CYS A 175 -9.36 0.73 16.87
C CYS A 175 -8.39 1.89 17.17
N PRO A 176 -7.20 1.63 17.77
CA PRO A 176 -6.31 2.68 18.22
C PRO A 176 -5.62 3.39 17.05
N LEU A 177 -5.96 4.68 16.95
CA LEU A 177 -5.19 5.83 16.41
C LEU A 177 -3.90 5.51 15.65
N PHE A 178 -3.93 5.74 14.33
CA PHE A 178 -2.75 5.93 13.49
C PHE A 178 -1.92 7.13 14.00
N TYR A 179 -0.72 6.87 14.51
CA TYR A 179 0.29 7.92 14.68
C TYR A 179 1.02 8.12 13.36
N SER A 180 0.73 9.22 12.66
CA SER A 180 1.61 9.75 11.62
C SER A 180 2.81 10.40 12.31
N ILE A 181 4.01 9.87 12.06
CA ILE A 181 5.25 10.59 12.35
C ILE A 181 5.42 11.62 11.21
N PRO A 182 5.36 12.93 11.48
CA PRO A 182 5.67 13.91 10.45
C PRO A 182 7.17 13.85 10.16
N MET A 183 7.55 13.40 8.97
CA MET A 183 8.89 13.67 8.45
C MET A 183 8.94 15.15 8.07
N LEU A 184 9.48 15.95 9.00
CA LEU A 184 10.06 17.25 8.70
C LEU A 184 11.35 17.03 7.92
N VAL A 185 11.40 17.55 6.69
CA VAL A 185 12.62 18.04 6.06
C VAL A 185 12.34 19.44 5.57
#